data_AF-A0A2D9VQX2-F1
#
_entry.id   AF-A0A2D9VQX2-F1
#
_cell.length_a   1.000
_cell.length_b   1.000
_cell.length_c   1.000
_cell.angle_alpha   90.00
_cell.angle_beta   90.00
_cell.angle_gamma   90.00
#
_symmetry.space_group_name_H-M   'P 1'
#
loop_
_entity.id
_entity.type
_entity.pdbx_description
1 polymer ?
#
loop_
_entity_poly.entity_id
_entity_poly.type
_entity_poly.pdbx_seq_one_letter_code
_entity_poly.pdbx_strand_id
1 'polypeptide(L)'
;MNLGYACINLTLSNNTPKITTNRSMVKKTFLNKGLDYASELGLANCKDLIKILKWNINNKIKFFRLSSEFFPWASEYNLQDLKDYNQIKSVLLEAGLLAKNNNLRLTAHPGPFNVLVSPRESVVKNTINDLSMHGEMFDLLGLERSPYNKINIHCNGVYGDKFLAMNRFCENYEKLPNSVQSRLTIENDDKSSMYSVKDLMYIHEKIGIPIVFDYHHHKFCDGGMSEKEALKLAVSTWPKQITPVVHYSESKSYHESNSLIKPQAHSDYINNIPKLYGIDVDIMVEAKAKELSILPFID
;
A
#
# COMPACT_ATOMS: atom_id res chain seq x y z
N MET A 1 13.15 -0.85 -13.77
CA MET A 1 12.00 0.02 -13.43
C MET A 1 10.68 -0.54 -13.93
N ASN A 2 9.75 -0.83 -13.03
CA ASN A 2 8.33 -1.05 -13.35
C ASN A 2 7.46 0.11 -12.88
N LEU A 3 6.44 0.47 -13.67
CA LEU A 3 5.37 1.37 -13.24
C LEU A 3 4.17 0.56 -12.72
N GLY A 4 3.58 1.02 -11.63
CA GLY A 4 2.40 0.43 -11.03
C GLY A 4 1.34 1.45 -10.64
N TYR A 5 0.13 0.96 -10.42
CA TYR A 5 -1.01 1.76 -9.97
C TYR A 5 -1.73 1.08 -8.80
N ALA A 6 -2.61 1.82 -8.14
CA ALA A 6 -3.20 1.41 -6.87
C ALA A 6 -4.70 1.07 -6.91
N CYS A 7 -5.00 -0.12 -6.38
CA CYS A 7 -6.29 -0.62 -5.91
C CYS A 7 -7.35 -0.92 -6.99
N ILE A 8 -7.63 0.03 -7.87
CA ILE A 8 -8.76 -0.03 -8.81
C ILE A 8 -8.23 0.09 -10.23
N ASN A 9 -8.70 -0.78 -11.12
CA ASN A 9 -8.55 -0.61 -12.56
C ASN A 9 -9.82 0.08 -13.09
N LEU A 10 -9.73 1.32 -13.56
CA LEU A 10 -10.89 2.11 -14.00
C LEU A 10 -11.50 1.56 -15.29
N THR A 11 -10.68 1.10 -16.22
CA THR A 11 -11.09 0.47 -17.47
C THR A 11 -12.00 -0.72 -17.20
N LEU A 12 -11.55 -1.65 -16.34
CA LEU A 12 -12.31 -2.83 -15.96
C LEU A 12 -13.49 -2.51 -15.04
N SER A 13 -13.40 -1.44 -14.24
CA SER A 13 -14.48 -1.00 -13.36
C SER A 13 -15.68 -0.45 -14.13
N ASN A 14 -15.50 -0.03 -15.37
CA ASN A 14 -16.56 0.44 -16.26
C ASN A 14 -17.27 -0.68 -17.02
N ASN A 15 -16.82 -1.93 -16.90
CA ASN A 15 -17.49 -3.07 -17.54
C ASN A 15 -18.85 -3.37 -16.89
N THR A 16 -19.70 -4.09 -17.63
CA THR A 16 -20.94 -4.68 -17.12
C THR A 16 -20.88 -6.20 -17.30
N PRO A 17 -20.73 -7.00 -16.22
CA PRO A 17 -20.64 -6.58 -14.82
C PRO A 17 -19.31 -5.90 -14.48
N LYS A 18 -19.34 -5.01 -13.47
CA LYS A 18 -18.17 -4.31 -12.94
C LYS A 18 -17.13 -5.30 -12.40
N ILE A 19 -15.88 -5.13 -12.80
CA ILE A 19 -14.74 -5.90 -12.28
C ILE A 19 -13.99 -5.02 -11.27
N THR A 20 -13.91 -5.46 -10.01
CA THR A 20 -13.23 -4.69 -8.94
C THR A 20 -12.85 -5.58 -7.76
N THR A 21 -11.94 -5.08 -6.91
CA THR A 21 -11.48 -5.76 -5.68
C THR A 21 -11.82 -4.98 -4.41
N ASN A 22 -12.78 -4.05 -4.49
CA ASN A 22 -13.18 -3.18 -3.38
C ASN A 22 -14.70 -3.23 -3.12
N ARG A 23 -15.36 -4.35 -3.42
CA ARG A 23 -16.76 -4.53 -3.02
C ARG A 23 -16.83 -4.51 -1.50
N SER A 24 -17.67 -3.64 -0.97
CA SER A 24 -17.82 -3.42 0.46
C SER A 24 -19.28 -3.34 0.86
N MET A 25 -19.55 -3.18 2.15
CA MET A 25 -20.87 -3.03 2.73
C MET A 25 -20.83 -2.06 3.91
N VAL A 26 -21.96 -1.41 4.22
CA VAL A 26 -22.06 -0.55 5.39
C VAL A 26 -22.33 -1.37 6.67
N LYS A 27 -22.04 -0.81 7.85
CA LYS A 27 -22.20 -1.48 9.15
C LYS A 27 -23.60 -2.07 9.34
N LYS A 28 -24.64 -1.33 8.96
CA LYS A 28 -26.04 -1.82 9.01
C LYS A 28 -26.24 -3.09 8.20
N THR A 29 -25.60 -3.20 7.03
CA THR A 29 -25.71 -4.40 6.19
C THR A 29 -24.92 -5.56 6.79
N PHE A 30 -23.74 -5.29 7.34
CA PHE A 30 -22.95 -6.30 8.06
C PHE A 30 -23.72 -6.87 9.26
N LEU A 31 -24.33 -6.03 10.09
CA LEU A 31 -25.14 -6.48 11.23
C LEU A 31 -26.37 -7.29 10.81
N ASN A 32 -26.93 -7.01 9.62
CA ASN A 32 -28.13 -7.70 9.12
C ASN A 32 -27.82 -8.99 8.37
N LYS A 33 -26.77 -9.01 7.54
CA LYS A 33 -26.43 -10.14 6.65
C LYS A 33 -25.24 -10.98 7.14
N GLY A 34 -24.45 -10.45 8.08
CA GLY A 34 -23.35 -11.16 8.72
C GLY A 34 -22.22 -11.60 7.80
N LEU A 35 -21.53 -12.65 8.25
CA LEU A 35 -20.35 -13.23 7.59
C LEU A 35 -20.66 -13.84 6.22
N ASP A 36 -21.89 -14.33 6.00
CA ASP A 36 -22.29 -14.91 4.72
C ASP A 36 -22.14 -13.92 3.57
N TYR A 37 -22.62 -12.69 3.76
CA TYR A 37 -22.48 -11.65 2.74
C TYR A 37 -21.05 -11.09 2.67
N ALA A 38 -20.33 -11.04 3.79
CA ALA A 38 -18.90 -10.72 3.78
C ALA A 38 -18.11 -11.70 2.92
N SER A 39 -18.40 -12.99 3.07
CA SER A 39 -17.81 -14.10 2.34
C SER A 39 -18.08 -14.00 0.83
N GLU A 40 -19.34 -13.72 0.45
CA GLU A 40 -19.72 -13.53 -0.96
C GLU A 40 -18.97 -12.38 -1.62
N LEU A 41 -18.88 -11.23 -0.94
CA LEU A 41 -18.16 -10.06 -1.44
C LEU A 41 -16.65 -10.30 -1.52
N GLY A 42 -16.07 -10.90 -0.48
CA GLY A 42 -14.66 -11.26 -0.43
C GLY A 42 -14.27 -12.24 -1.55
N LEU A 43 -15.06 -13.29 -1.76
CA LEU A 43 -14.87 -14.24 -2.85
C LEU A 43 -15.00 -13.57 -4.22
N ALA A 44 -15.96 -12.67 -4.41
CA ALA A 44 -16.11 -11.92 -5.65
C ALA A 44 -14.90 -11.01 -5.93
N ASN A 45 -14.36 -10.33 -4.89
CA ASN A 45 -13.13 -9.56 -4.99
C ASN A 45 -11.93 -10.45 -5.36
N CYS A 46 -11.78 -11.62 -4.74
CA CYS A 46 -10.73 -12.59 -5.08
C CYS A 46 -10.78 -13.03 -6.55
N LYS A 47 -11.98 -13.35 -7.06
CA LYS A 47 -12.18 -13.76 -8.46
C LYS A 47 -11.84 -12.65 -9.45
N ASP A 48 -12.18 -11.41 -9.11
CA ASP A 48 -11.88 -10.26 -9.96
C ASP A 48 -10.42 -9.83 -9.94
N LEU A 49 -9.68 -10.11 -8.86
CA LEU A 49 -8.24 -9.90 -8.86
C LEU A 49 -7.56 -10.67 -9.98
N ILE A 50 -7.93 -11.93 -10.24
CA ILE A 50 -7.37 -12.71 -11.36
C ILE A 50 -7.58 -11.96 -12.69
N LYS A 51 -8.76 -11.37 -12.90
CA LYS A 51 -9.07 -10.60 -14.12
C LYS A 51 -8.22 -9.34 -14.23
N ILE A 52 -8.04 -8.62 -13.12
CA ILE A 52 -7.18 -7.43 -13.06
C ILE A 52 -5.72 -7.81 -13.34
N LEU A 53 -5.21 -8.89 -12.74
CA LEU A 53 -3.84 -9.34 -12.97
C LEU A 53 -3.61 -9.77 -14.41
N LYS A 54 -4.55 -10.52 -15.02
CA LYS A 54 -4.49 -10.86 -16.46
C LYS A 54 -4.46 -9.62 -17.33
N TRP A 55 -5.30 -8.63 -17.02
CA TRP A 55 -5.30 -7.36 -17.75
C TRP A 55 -3.98 -6.60 -17.60
N ASN A 56 -3.42 -6.54 -16.38
CA ASN A 56 -2.11 -5.93 -16.12
C ASN A 56 -1.02 -6.61 -16.93
N ILE A 57 -0.98 -7.94 -16.95
CA ILE A 57 -0.02 -8.73 -17.73
C ILE A 57 -0.14 -8.40 -19.22
N ASN A 58 -1.36 -8.36 -19.76
CA ASN A 58 -1.60 -8.04 -21.18
C ASN A 58 -1.22 -6.60 -21.55
N ASN A 59 -1.28 -5.67 -20.59
CA ASN A 59 -0.88 -4.27 -20.76
C ASN A 59 0.53 -4.01 -20.22
N LYS A 60 1.34 -5.05 -20.00
CA LYS A 60 2.73 -4.99 -19.55
C LYS A 60 2.94 -4.24 -18.21
N ILE A 61 1.91 -4.13 -17.38
CA ILE A 61 1.98 -3.59 -16.02
C ILE A 61 2.46 -4.70 -15.08
N LYS A 62 3.66 -4.54 -14.54
CA LYS A 62 4.31 -5.52 -13.66
C LYS A 62 4.31 -5.14 -12.18
N PHE A 63 3.64 -4.05 -11.81
CA PHE A 63 3.55 -3.62 -10.42
C PHE A 63 2.12 -3.19 -10.08
N PHE A 64 1.54 -3.76 -9.01
CA PHE A 64 0.17 -3.46 -8.61
C PHE A 64 0.03 -3.44 -7.08
N ARG A 65 -0.66 -2.42 -6.57
CA ARG A 65 -1.04 -2.36 -5.16
C ARG A 65 -2.47 -2.85 -4.98
N LEU A 66 -2.64 -3.88 -4.16
CA LEU A 66 -3.93 -4.46 -3.81
C LEU A 66 -4.74 -3.48 -2.95
N SER A 67 -6.07 -3.55 -3.06
CA SER A 67 -6.98 -2.77 -2.22
C SER A 67 -7.01 -3.33 -0.80
N SER A 68 -6.99 -2.45 0.21
CA SER A 68 -7.24 -2.83 1.61
C SER A 68 -8.70 -3.24 1.89
N GLU A 69 -9.63 -2.93 0.97
CA GLU A 69 -11.07 -3.22 1.09
C GLU A 69 -11.43 -4.59 0.52
N PHE A 70 -10.46 -5.50 0.46
CA PHE A 70 -10.61 -6.81 -0.19
C PHE A 70 -11.63 -7.70 0.53
N PHE A 71 -11.61 -7.64 1.87
CA PHE A 71 -12.53 -8.30 2.77
C PHE A 71 -13.22 -7.24 3.63
N PRO A 72 -14.51 -6.93 3.37
CA PRO A 72 -15.20 -5.87 4.10
C PRO A 72 -15.40 -6.25 5.56
N TRP A 73 -15.14 -5.31 6.47
CA TRP A 73 -15.21 -5.52 7.93
C TRP A 73 -14.28 -6.62 8.47
N ALA A 74 -13.16 -6.88 7.80
CA ALA A 74 -12.23 -7.94 8.20
C ALA A 74 -11.63 -7.77 9.61
N SER A 75 -11.77 -6.59 10.24
CA SER A 75 -11.44 -6.40 11.66
C SER A 75 -12.40 -7.10 12.63
N GLU A 76 -13.56 -7.54 12.16
CA GLU A 76 -14.65 -8.10 12.99
C GLU A 76 -14.70 -9.64 12.95
N TYR A 77 -13.85 -10.31 12.15
CA TYR A 77 -13.86 -11.77 11.98
C TYR A 77 -12.52 -12.31 11.49
N ASN A 78 -12.30 -13.62 11.57
CA ASN A 78 -11.16 -14.28 10.94
C ASN A 78 -11.55 -14.79 9.55
N LEU A 79 -10.63 -14.78 8.57
CA LEU A 79 -10.96 -15.25 7.21
C LEU A 79 -11.46 -16.70 7.20
N GLN A 80 -10.92 -17.54 8.08
CA GLN A 80 -11.33 -18.94 8.24
C GLN A 80 -12.80 -19.12 8.66
N ASP A 81 -13.43 -18.08 9.22
CA ASP A 81 -14.83 -18.11 9.66
C ASP A 81 -15.80 -17.87 8.47
N LEU A 82 -15.28 -17.47 7.30
CA LEU A 82 -16.08 -17.25 6.10
C LEU A 82 -16.53 -18.59 5.49
N LYS A 83 -17.81 -18.70 5.14
CA LYS A 83 -18.39 -19.91 4.52
C LYS A 83 -17.65 -20.34 3.24
N ASP A 84 -17.09 -19.39 2.48
CA ASP A 84 -16.38 -19.63 1.23
C ASP A 84 -14.85 -19.68 1.40
N TYR A 85 -14.33 -19.79 2.63
CA TYR A 85 -12.89 -19.72 2.93
C TYR A 85 -12.03 -20.64 2.06
N ASN A 86 -12.44 -21.91 1.88
CA ASN A 86 -11.69 -22.86 1.04
C ASN A 86 -11.61 -22.40 -0.43
N GLN A 87 -12.68 -21.81 -0.96
CA GLN A 87 -12.68 -21.27 -2.32
C GLN A 87 -11.85 -19.98 -2.41
N ILE A 88 -11.96 -19.09 -1.41
CA ILE A 88 -11.14 -17.88 -1.29
C ILE A 88 -9.66 -18.25 -1.31
N LYS A 89 -9.24 -19.20 -0.47
CA LYS A 89 -7.86 -19.71 -0.42
C LYS A 89 -7.39 -20.23 -1.78
N SER A 90 -8.20 -21.04 -2.45
CA SER A 90 -7.86 -21.57 -3.77
C SER A 90 -7.70 -20.47 -4.82
N VAL A 91 -8.61 -19.49 -4.84
CA VAL A 91 -8.62 -18.39 -5.82
C VAL A 91 -7.46 -17.41 -5.57
N LEU A 92 -7.15 -17.09 -4.31
CA LEU A 92 -6.00 -16.27 -3.96
C LEU A 92 -4.69 -16.97 -4.35
N LEU A 93 -4.55 -18.26 -4.08
CA LEU A 93 -3.36 -19.00 -4.49
C LEU A 93 -3.20 -18.99 -6.03
N GLU A 94 -4.28 -19.16 -6.79
CA GLU A 94 -4.26 -19.00 -8.25
C GLU A 94 -3.78 -17.60 -8.66
N ALA A 95 -4.33 -16.54 -8.04
CA ALA A 95 -3.95 -15.16 -8.34
C ALA A 95 -2.46 -14.87 -8.05
N GLY A 96 -1.94 -15.37 -6.93
CA GLY A 96 -0.54 -15.16 -6.58
C GLY A 96 0.43 -16.00 -7.41
N LEU A 97 0.07 -17.23 -7.78
CA LEU A 97 0.84 -18.01 -8.77
C LEU A 97 0.87 -17.31 -10.13
N LEU A 98 -0.26 -16.75 -10.57
CA LEU A 98 -0.33 -15.94 -11.79
C LEU A 98 0.62 -14.74 -11.72
N ALA A 99 0.62 -14.01 -10.60
CA ALA A 99 1.51 -12.87 -10.39
C ALA A 99 2.99 -13.30 -10.43
N LYS A 100 3.35 -14.35 -9.67
CA LYS A 100 4.71 -14.89 -9.60
C LYS A 100 5.22 -15.35 -10.96
N ASN A 101 4.44 -16.14 -11.70
CA ASN A 101 4.83 -16.66 -13.02
C ASN A 101 5.01 -15.57 -14.08
N ASN A 102 4.49 -14.37 -13.84
CA ASN A 102 4.56 -13.24 -14.76
C ASN A 102 5.44 -12.10 -14.25
N ASN A 103 6.23 -12.32 -13.19
CA ASN A 103 7.07 -11.30 -12.54
C ASN A 103 6.28 -10.04 -12.17
N LEU A 104 5.02 -10.20 -11.73
CA LEU A 104 4.16 -9.11 -11.30
C LEU A 104 4.28 -8.93 -9.79
N ARG A 105 4.80 -7.79 -9.37
CA ARG A 105 4.98 -7.42 -7.97
C ARG A 105 3.66 -6.96 -7.34
N LEU A 106 3.27 -7.60 -6.25
CA LEU A 106 2.08 -7.25 -5.47
C LEU A 106 2.47 -6.63 -4.13
N THR A 107 1.81 -5.52 -3.78
CA THR A 107 2.02 -4.80 -2.50
C THR A 107 0.70 -4.32 -1.91
N ALA A 108 0.73 -3.87 -0.66
CA ALA A 108 -0.40 -3.26 0.01
C ALA A 108 0.02 -1.92 0.65
N HIS A 109 -0.96 -1.06 0.88
CA HIS A 109 -0.81 0.13 1.71
C HIS A 109 -2.08 0.29 2.55
N PRO A 110 -2.14 -0.36 3.72
CA PRO A 110 -3.25 -0.19 4.66
C PRO A 110 -3.49 1.27 5.01
N GLY A 111 -4.75 1.63 5.24
CA GLY A 111 -5.17 3.03 5.38
C GLY A 111 -4.58 3.76 6.60
N PRO A 112 -4.83 5.08 6.72
CA PRO A 112 -4.19 5.96 7.72
C PRO A 112 -4.58 5.66 9.18
N PHE A 113 -5.48 4.72 9.42
CA PHE A 113 -5.87 4.26 10.76
C PHE A 113 -4.85 3.28 11.37
N ASN A 114 -3.90 2.77 10.56
CA ASN A 114 -2.79 1.94 11.01
C ASN A 114 -1.67 2.83 11.59
N VAL A 115 -1.67 2.99 12.92
CA VAL A 115 -0.84 3.99 13.61
C VAL A 115 -0.06 3.34 14.76
N LEU A 116 1.09 2.74 14.43
CA LEU A 116 1.94 2.05 15.41
C LEU A 116 2.61 2.98 16.43
N VAL A 117 2.75 4.26 16.13
CA VAL A 117 3.24 5.31 17.05
C VAL A 117 2.21 5.69 18.13
N SER A 118 0.97 5.19 18.06
CA SER A 118 -0.12 5.65 18.92
C SER A 118 0.14 5.32 20.40
N PRO A 119 -0.09 6.26 21.33
CA PRO A 119 -0.03 5.97 22.76
C PRO A 119 -1.27 5.22 23.26
N ARG A 120 -2.31 5.07 22.44
CA ARG A 120 -3.55 4.39 22.81
C ARG A 120 -3.47 2.91 22.43
N GLU A 121 -3.49 2.03 23.42
CA GLU A 121 -3.42 0.58 23.20
C GLU A 121 -4.51 0.04 22.27
N SER A 122 -5.72 0.60 22.34
CA SER A 122 -6.82 0.21 21.44
C SER A 122 -6.53 0.49 19.97
N VAL A 123 -5.84 1.61 19.66
CA VAL A 123 -5.43 1.93 18.29
C VAL A 123 -4.34 0.97 17.82
N VAL A 124 -3.37 0.68 18.69
CA VAL A 124 -2.29 -0.27 18.38
C VAL A 124 -2.86 -1.67 18.14
N LYS A 125 -3.78 -2.14 18.98
CA LYS A 125 -4.45 -3.43 18.81
C LYS A 125 -5.20 -3.50 17.47
N ASN A 126 -5.96 -2.46 17.13
CA ASN A 126 -6.66 -2.41 15.84
C ASN A 126 -5.68 -2.38 14.65
N THR A 127 -4.57 -1.67 14.78
CA THR A 127 -3.49 -1.64 13.77
C THR A 127 -2.89 -3.04 13.59
N ILE A 128 -2.57 -3.73 14.69
CA ILE A 128 -2.03 -5.10 14.62
C ILE A 128 -3.02 -6.03 13.94
N ASN A 129 -4.32 -5.95 14.27
CA ASN A 129 -5.36 -6.77 13.64
C ASN A 129 -5.47 -6.52 12.13
N ASP A 130 -5.55 -5.25 11.71
CA ASP A 130 -5.67 -4.90 10.29
C ASP A 130 -4.42 -5.28 9.49
N LEU A 131 -3.22 -5.04 10.03
CA LEU A 131 -1.98 -5.48 9.39
C LEU A 131 -1.87 -7.00 9.32
N SER A 132 -2.30 -7.72 10.36
CA SER A 132 -2.30 -9.18 10.39
C SER A 132 -3.19 -9.75 9.28
N MET A 133 -4.33 -9.13 9.00
CA MET A 133 -5.21 -9.49 7.88
C MET A 133 -4.51 -9.35 6.52
N HIS A 134 -3.75 -8.26 6.31
CA HIS A 134 -2.95 -8.10 5.10
C HIS A 134 -1.84 -9.16 4.99
N GLY A 135 -1.19 -9.48 6.12
CA GLY A 135 -0.19 -10.56 6.20
C GLY A 135 -0.77 -11.94 5.85
N GLU A 136 -1.94 -12.28 6.41
CA GLU A 136 -2.66 -13.52 6.11
C GLU A 136 -3.07 -13.60 4.64
N MET A 137 -3.63 -12.52 4.09
CA MET A 137 -3.97 -12.46 2.67
C MET A 137 -2.76 -12.68 1.77
N PHE A 138 -1.59 -12.13 2.11
CA PHE A 138 -0.36 -12.30 1.33
C PHE A 138 0.17 -13.73 1.42
N ASP A 139 0.02 -14.38 2.58
CA ASP A 139 0.33 -15.80 2.73
C ASP A 139 -0.65 -16.68 1.92
N LEU A 140 -1.95 -16.34 1.85
CA LEU A 140 -2.94 -17.05 1.02
C LEU A 140 -2.68 -16.88 -0.49
N LEU A 141 -2.14 -15.73 -0.90
CA LEU A 141 -1.62 -15.52 -2.26
C LEU A 141 -0.34 -16.34 -2.53
N GLY A 142 0.30 -16.92 -1.51
CA GLY A 142 1.59 -17.60 -1.66
C GLY A 142 2.75 -16.65 -1.99
N LEU A 143 2.63 -15.38 -1.59
CA LEU A 143 3.68 -14.38 -1.78
C LEU A 143 4.82 -14.57 -0.78
N GLU A 144 6.04 -14.26 -1.20
CA GLU A 144 7.20 -14.34 -0.33
C GLU A 144 7.05 -13.40 0.88
N ARG A 145 7.56 -13.85 2.03
CA ARG A 145 7.72 -13.04 3.25
C ARG A 145 8.97 -12.18 3.13
N SER A 146 8.89 -11.13 2.33
CA SER A 146 9.99 -10.16 2.17
C SER A 146 9.45 -8.77 1.80
N PRO A 147 10.28 -7.71 1.92
CA PRO A 147 9.92 -6.36 1.45
C PRO A 147 9.65 -6.28 -0.06
N TYR A 148 9.94 -7.33 -0.85
CA TYR A 148 9.50 -7.41 -2.23
C TYR A 148 7.97 -7.32 -2.30
N ASN A 149 7.26 -8.03 -1.42
CA ASN A 149 5.82 -7.95 -1.26
C ASN A 149 5.45 -7.05 -0.08
N LYS A 150 5.87 -5.79 -0.14
CA LYS A 150 5.72 -4.87 1.00
C LYS A 150 4.28 -4.61 1.42
N ILE A 151 4.12 -4.43 2.73
CA ILE A 151 2.96 -3.80 3.37
C ILE A 151 3.44 -2.44 3.87
N ASN A 152 3.03 -1.37 3.19
CA ASN A 152 3.51 -0.03 3.47
C ASN A 152 2.59 0.70 4.46
N ILE A 153 3.14 1.45 5.40
CA ILE A 153 2.38 2.34 6.28
C ILE A 153 3.12 3.65 6.52
N HIS A 154 2.38 4.66 6.95
CA HIS A 154 2.97 5.88 7.51
C HIS A 154 3.17 5.76 9.02
N CYS A 155 4.10 6.55 9.55
CA CYS A 155 4.16 6.78 10.99
C CYS A 155 2.98 7.64 11.46
N ASN A 156 2.51 8.61 10.67
CA ASN A 156 1.41 9.52 11.03
C ASN A 156 1.67 10.38 12.27
N GLY A 157 1.04 10.09 13.42
CA GLY A 157 0.99 11.01 14.56
C GLY A 157 2.32 11.20 15.29
N VAL A 158 2.65 12.45 15.65
CA VAL A 158 3.85 12.75 16.50
C VAL A 158 3.56 12.78 17.99
N TYR A 159 2.30 12.97 18.39
CA TYR A 159 1.87 12.96 19.80
C TYR A 159 2.74 13.81 20.74
N GLY A 160 3.11 15.01 20.28
CA GLY A 160 3.92 15.98 21.02
C GLY A 160 5.44 15.80 20.90
N ASP A 161 5.93 14.59 20.64
CA ASP A 161 7.37 14.29 20.57
C ASP A 161 7.64 13.17 19.55
N LYS A 162 8.32 13.53 18.45
CA LYS A 162 8.68 12.59 17.37
C LYS A 162 9.54 11.43 17.88
N PHE A 163 10.52 11.69 18.74
CA PHE A 163 11.44 10.65 19.21
C PHE A 163 10.72 9.63 20.07
N LEU A 164 9.89 10.08 21.01
CA LEU A 164 9.04 9.19 21.80
C LEU A 164 8.04 8.42 20.93
N ALA A 165 7.48 9.06 19.89
CA ALA A 165 6.59 8.40 18.96
C ALA A 165 7.29 7.31 18.14
N MET A 166 8.49 7.57 17.60
CA MET A 166 9.28 6.58 16.87
C MET A 166 9.75 5.43 17.77
N ASN A 167 10.03 5.67 19.05
CA ASN A 167 10.29 4.60 20.01
C ASN A 167 9.07 3.68 20.17
N ARG A 168 7.87 4.26 20.35
CA ARG A 168 6.63 3.48 20.40
C ARG A 168 6.38 2.70 19.10
N PHE A 169 6.73 3.27 17.94
CA PHE A 169 6.67 2.52 16.68
C PHE A 169 7.49 1.24 16.77
N CYS A 170 8.76 1.35 17.20
CA CYS A 170 9.65 0.20 17.33
C CYS A 170 9.13 -0.83 18.35
N GLU A 171 8.65 -0.38 19.51
CA GLU A 171 8.09 -1.26 20.54
C GLU A 171 6.82 -1.99 20.06
N ASN A 172 5.97 -1.31 19.29
CA ASN A 172 4.74 -1.90 18.77
C ASN A 172 4.99 -2.77 17.52
N TYR A 173 6.05 -2.50 16.77
CA TYR A 173 6.50 -3.35 15.67
C TYR A 173 6.82 -4.77 16.15
N GLU A 174 7.48 -4.92 17.30
CA GLU A 174 7.79 -6.22 17.90
C GLU A 174 6.54 -7.08 18.23
N LYS A 175 5.37 -6.44 18.34
CA LYS A 175 4.09 -7.12 18.61
C LYS A 175 3.42 -7.63 17.35
N LEU A 176 3.88 -7.23 16.17
CA LEU A 176 3.32 -7.68 14.89
C LEU A 176 3.70 -9.14 14.63
N PRO A 177 2.83 -9.93 13.99
CA PRO A 177 3.21 -11.27 13.58
C PRO A 177 4.31 -11.22 12.50
N ASN A 178 5.10 -12.28 12.42
CA ASN A 178 6.18 -12.39 11.43
C ASN A 178 5.70 -12.21 9.97
N SER A 179 4.46 -12.63 9.66
CA SER A 179 3.84 -12.43 8.34
C SER A 179 3.71 -10.94 7.95
N VAL A 180 3.72 -10.03 8.92
CA VAL A 180 3.73 -8.58 8.71
C VAL A 180 5.14 -8.02 8.83
N GLN A 181 5.86 -8.35 9.90
CA GLN A 181 7.22 -7.82 10.15
C GLN A 181 8.15 -8.02 8.95
N SER A 182 8.14 -9.23 8.37
CA SER A 182 8.97 -9.58 7.20
C SER A 182 8.65 -8.79 5.92
N ARG A 183 7.53 -8.06 5.88
CA ARG A 183 7.03 -7.32 4.72
C ARG A 183 6.88 -5.82 4.98
N LEU A 184 6.94 -5.37 6.23
CA LEU A 184 6.57 -4.01 6.58
C LEU A 184 7.59 -3.00 6.02
N THR A 185 7.07 -1.91 5.46
CA THR A 185 7.87 -0.73 5.10
C THR A 185 7.22 0.53 5.66
N ILE A 186 8.02 1.57 5.83
CA ILE A 186 7.56 2.89 6.27
C ILE A 186 7.79 3.95 5.19
N GLU A 187 6.93 4.96 5.14
CA GLU A 187 6.97 6.02 4.12
C GLU A 187 6.95 7.41 4.76
N ASN A 188 7.70 8.35 4.16
CA ASN A 188 7.73 9.75 4.60
C ASN A 188 6.35 10.43 4.42
N ASP A 189 5.98 11.29 5.38
CA ASP A 189 4.66 11.91 5.48
C ASP A 189 4.57 13.27 4.76
N ASP A 190 3.34 13.76 4.54
CA ASP A 190 3.02 14.95 3.74
C ASP A 190 2.86 16.26 4.54
N LYS A 191 3.31 16.28 5.80
CA LYS A 191 3.28 17.46 6.67
C LYS A 191 4.62 17.71 7.31
N SER A 192 5.03 18.97 7.34
CA SER A 192 6.29 19.43 7.94
C SER A 192 6.45 19.05 9.41
N SER A 193 5.34 18.91 10.16
CA SER A 193 5.36 18.48 11.55
C SER A 193 5.49 16.96 11.73
N MET A 194 5.28 16.16 10.67
CA MET A 194 5.36 14.69 10.65
C MET A 194 6.76 14.23 10.19
N TYR A 195 6.90 13.05 9.59
CA TYR A 195 8.19 12.38 9.46
C TYR A 195 8.76 12.49 8.05
N SER A 196 9.96 13.08 7.96
CA SER A 196 10.79 13.09 6.75
C SER A 196 11.58 11.78 6.63
N VAL A 197 12.22 11.52 5.47
CA VAL A 197 13.15 10.37 5.33
C VAL A 197 14.24 10.39 6.41
N LYS A 198 14.75 11.57 6.76
CA LYS A 198 15.76 11.75 7.81
C LYS A 198 15.24 11.29 9.18
N ASP A 199 13.98 11.58 9.51
CA ASP A 199 13.38 11.10 10.75
C ASP A 199 13.24 9.58 10.73
N LEU A 200 12.74 9.02 9.61
CA LEU A 200 12.48 7.59 9.46
C LEU A 200 13.74 6.71 9.53
N MET A 201 14.93 7.26 9.25
CA MET A 201 16.19 6.56 9.47
C MET A 201 16.37 6.09 10.91
N TYR A 202 15.86 6.83 11.90
CA TYR A 202 15.91 6.40 13.30
C TYR A 202 15.19 5.07 13.53
N ILE A 203 14.04 4.87 12.87
CA ILE A 203 13.29 3.61 12.95
C ILE A 203 14.05 2.52 12.18
N HIS A 204 14.53 2.83 10.97
CA HIS A 204 15.30 1.88 10.16
C HIS A 204 16.53 1.36 10.92
N GLU A 205 17.32 2.24 11.54
CA GLU A 205 18.52 1.88 12.30
C GLU A 205 18.22 0.97 13.50
N LYS A 206 17.03 1.06 14.08
CA LYS A 206 16.61 0.26 15.23
C LYS A 206 16.06 -1.11 14.86
N ILE A 207 15.21 -1.20 13.84
CA ILE A 207 14.45 -2.43 13.53
C ILE A 207 14.63 -2.93 12.09
N GLY A 208 15.44 -2.26 11.28
CA GLY A 208 15.84 -2.71 9.95
C GLY A 208 14.77 -2.63 8.86
N ILE A 209 13.63 -1.97 9.11
CA ILE A 209 12.55 -1.91 8.11
C ILE A 209 12.90 -0.93 6.96
N PRO A 210 12.61 -1.28 5.69
CA PRO A 210 12.91 -0.39 4.58
C PRO A 210 12.01 0.86 4.54
N ILE A 211 12.55 1.93 3.97
CA ILE A 211 11.88 3.21 3.76
C ILE A 211 11.44 3.31 2.30
N VAL A 212 10.14 3.43 2.06
CA VAL A 212 9.57 3.86 0.78
C VAL A 212 9.70 5.37 0.68
N PHE A 213 10.34 5.85 -0.37
CA PHE A 213 10.41 7.28 -0.66
C PHE A 213 9.18 7.71 -1.44
N ASP A 214 8.44 8.68 -0.93
CA ASP A 214 7.39 9.38 -1.68
C ASP A 214 7.86 10.78 -2.08
N TYR A 215 7.91 11.00 -3.39
CA TYR A 215 8.37 12.25 -4.01
C TYR A 215 7.45 13.44 -3.72
N HIS A 216 6.14 13.20 -3.61
CA HIS A 216 5.15 14.26 -3.39
C HIS A 216 5.14 14.68 -1.93
N HIS A 217 5.17 13.72 -1.01
CA HIS A 217 5.29 13.96 0.43
C HIS A 217 6.59 14.69 0.78
N HIS A 218 7.70 14.33 0.13
CA HIS A 218 9.00 15.00 0.35
C HIS A 218 8.94 16.51 0.12
N LYS A 219 8.09 17.01 -0.79
CA LYS A 219 7.90 18.46 -1.02
C LYS A 219 7.32 19.20 0.19
N PHE A 220 6.67 18.48 1.10
CA PHE A 220 6.02 19.06 2.29
C PHE A 220 6.75 18.70 3.59
N CYS A 221 7.56 17.64 3.59
CA CYS A 221 8.36 17.20 4.73
C CYS A 221 9.75 16.72 4.27
N ASP A 222 10.60 17.65 3.84
CA ASP A 222 11.90 17.35 3.24
C ASP A 222 13.01 16.99 4.26
N GLY A 223 12.81 17.34 5.53
CA GLY A 223 13.82 17.17 6.58
C GLY A 223 15.12 17.95 6.33
N GLY A 224 15.07 18.98 5.47
CA GLY A 224 16.25 19.74 5.02
C GLY A 224 17.14 19.00 4.02
N MET A 225 16.65 17.93 3.39
CA MET A 225 17.38 17.17 2.36
C MET A 225 16.86 17.48 0.96
N SER A 226 17.75 17.53 -0.03
CA SER A 226 17.30 17.55 -1.43
C SER A 226 16.61 16.24 -1.81
N GLU A 227 15.72 16.27 -2.81
CA GLU A 227 15.04 15.07 -3.34
C GLU A 227 16.02 13.94 -3.67
N LYS A 228 17.16 14.27 -4.31
CA LYS A 228 18.21 13.30 -4.67
C LYS A 228 18.86 12.65 -3.46
N GLU A 229 19.13 13.42 -2.40
CA GLU A 229 19.74 12.90 -1.18
C GLU A 229 18.77 12.02 -0.41
N ALA A 230 17.52 12.47 -0.26
CA ALA A 230 16.47 11.73 0.42
C ALA A 230 16.15 10.40 -0.29
N LEU A 231 16.01 10.43 -1.63
CA LEU A 231 15.83 9.22 -2.43
C LEU A 231 16.97 8.22 -2.22
N LYS A 232 18.24 8.68 -2.33
CA LYS A 232 19.41 7.81 -2.13
C LYS A 232 19.43 7.20 -0.74
N LEU A 233 19.11 8.00 0.28
CA LEU A 233 19.06 7.55 1.67
C LEU A 233 17.98 6.49 1.87
N ALA A 234 16.75 6.75 1.43
CA ALA A 234 15.66 5.79 1.51
C ALA A 234 15.99 4.48 0.76
N VAL A 235 16.50 4.56 -0.46
CA VAL A 235 16.92 3.39 -1.25
C VAL A 235 18.00 2.55 -0.55
N SER A 236 18.92 3.19 0.17
CA SER A 236 19.98 2.48 0.90
C SER A 236 19.47 1.56 2.01
N THR A 237 18.22 1.73 2.45
CA THR A 237 17.58 0.91 3.49
C THR A 237 17.02 -0.42 2.98
N TRP A 238 16.95 -0.60 1.66
CA TRP A 238 16.38 -1.81 1.05
C TRP A 238 17.42 -2.94 0.95
N PRO A 239 16.99 -4.21 1.11
CA PRO A 239 17.86 -5.35 0.84
C PRO A 239 18.41 -5.31 -0.60
N LYS A 240 19.72 -5.56 -0.78
CA LYS A 240 20.42 -5.39 -2.06
C LYS A 240 19.81 -6.17 -3.24
N GLN A 241 19.13 -7.28 -2.97
CA GLN A 241 18.53 -8.16 -3.97
C GLN A 241 17.09 -7.78 -4.32
N ILE A 242 16.53 -6.79 -3.63
CA ILE A 242 15.15 -6.34 -3.82
C ILE A 242 15.20 -4.94 -4.41
N THR A 243 14.65 -4.76 -5.61
CA THR A 243 14.45 -3.44 -6.20
C THR A 243 13.61 -2.57 -5.25
N PRO A 244 14.09 -1.39 -4.83
CA PRO A 244 13.32 -0.50 -3.97
C PRO A 244 12.01 -0.05 -4.60
N VAL A 245 11.01 0.24 -3.77
CA VAL A 245 9.78 0.91 -4.22
C VAL A 245 9.82 2.37 -3.82
N VAL A 246 9.44 3.23 -4.76
CA VAL A 246 9.13 4.63 -4.52
C VAL A 246 7.66 4.90 -4.86
N HIS A 247 7.08 5.90 -4.22
CA HIS A 247 5.74 6.38 -4.54
C HIS A 247 5.84 7.74 -5.25
N TYR A 248 4.97 7.93 -6.23
CA TYR A 248 4.94 9.14 -7.03
C TYR A 248 3.52 9.64 -7.25
N SER A 249 3.32 10.92 -7.00
CA SER A 249 2.10 11.64 -7.35
C SER A 249 2.43 13.10 -7.69
N GLU A 250 1.47 13.78 -8.30
CA GLU A 250 1.54 15.21 -8.57
C GLU A 250 0.40 15.95 -7.87
N SER A 251 0.58 17.24 -7.63
CA SER A 251 -0.42 18.07 -6.94
C SER A 251 -1.56 18.46 -7.87
N LYS A 252 -2.79 18.12 -7.48
CA LYS A 252 -4.01 18.60 -8.14
C LYS A 252 -4.10 20.13 -8.12
N SER A 253 -3.71 20.76 -7.01
CA SER A 253 -3.71 22.22 -6.88
C SER A 253 -2.82 22.88 -7.94
N TYR A 254 -1.65 22.31 -8.22
CA TYR A 254 -0.75 22.85 -9.23
C TYR A 254 -1.21 22.54 -10.66
N HIS A 255 -1.77 21.36 -10.91
CA HIS A 255 -2.35 21.02 -12.21
C HIS A 255 -3.48 21.96 -12.61
N GLU A 256 -4.38 22.24 -11.67
CA GLU A 256 -5.55 23.08 -11.91
C GLU A 256 -5.28 24.58 -11.66
N SER A 257 -4.05 24.94 -11.26
CA SER A 257 -3.71 26.30 -10.80
C SER A 257 -4.72 26.86 -9.78
N ASN A 258 -5.19 25.99 -8.88
CA ASN A 258 -6.28 26.28 -7.95
C ASN A 258 -5.80 26.16 -6.50
N SER A 259 -5.57 27.31 -5.87
CA SER A 259 -5.08 27.41 -4.48
C SER A 259 -6.13 27.03 -3.42
N LEU A 260 -7.40 26.85 -3.79
CA LEU A 260 -8.43 26.36 -2.86
C LEU A 260 -8.31 24.85 -2.63
N ILE A 261 -7.66 24.14 -3.55
CA ILE A 261 -7.35 22.72 -3.40
C ILE A 261 -6.10 22.58 -2.55
N LYS A 262 -6.12 21.68 -1.57
CA LYS A 262 -4.93 21.39 -0.76
C LYS A 262 -3.78 20.94 -1.66
N PRO A 263 -2.57 21.47 -1.49
CA PRO A 263 -1.44 21.13 -2.35
C PRO A 263 -1.05 19.64 -2.24
N GLN A 264 -1.38 18.98 -1.13
CA GLN A 264 -1.18 17.54 -0.94
C GLN A 264 -2.15 16.67 -1.76
N ALA A 265 -3.27 17.21 -2.25
CA ALA A 265 -4.24 16.41 -2.99
C ALA A 265 -3.64 15.88 -4.30
N HIS A 266 -3.72 14.56 -4.51
CA HIS A 266 -3.20 13.94 -5.74
C HIS A 266 -4.01 14.35 -6.96
N SER A 267 -3.31 14.62 -8.05
CA SER A 267 -3.87 14.86 -9.38
C SER A 267 -4.56 13.62 -9.96
N ASP A 268 -5.33 13.85 -11.03
CA ASP A 268 -5.96 12.75 -11.76
C ASP A 268 -4.94 11.96 -12.59
N TYR A 269 -4.00 12.65 -13.22
CA TYR A 269 -2.92 12.08 -14.02
C TYR A 269 -1.55 12.57 -13.54
N ILE A 270 -0.49 11.85 -13.92
CA ILE A 270 0.87 12.38 -13.91
C ILE A 270 1.23 12.89 -15.30
N ASN A 271 2.04 13.94 -15.37
CA ASN A 271 2.54 14.50 -16.62
C ASN A 271 3.91 13.92 -16.99
N ASN A 272 4.69 13.47 -16.00
CA ASN A 272 6.05 12.97 -16.21
C ASN A 272 6.36 11.80 -15.27
N ILE A 273 7.40 11.03 -15.61
CA ILE A 273 8.05 10.11 -14.68
C ILE A 273 9.00 10.90 -13.77
N PRO A 274 9.11 10.58 -12.45
CA PRO A 274 10.01 11.27 -11.55
C PRO A 274 11.48 11.15 -11.96
N LYS A 275 12.31 12.08 -11.50
CA LYS A 275 13.76 11.99 -11.66
C LYS A 275 14.29 10.84 -10.79
N LEU A 276 14.89 9.85 -11.44
CA LEU A 276 15.45 8.67 -10.75
C LEU A 276 16.93 8.80 -10.41
N TYR A 277 17.61 9.82 -10.94
CA TYR A 277 19.02 10.09 -10.65
C TYR A 277 19.96 8.88 -10.89
N GLY A 278 19.63 8.03 -11.86
CA GLY A 278 20.38 6.81 -12.20
C GLY A 278 20.16 5.63 -11.23
N ILE A 279 19.13 5.68 -10.40
CA ILE A 279 18.80 4.63 -9.43
C ILE A 279 17.69 3.75 -10.00
N ASP A 280 17.85 2.43 -9.96
CA ASP A 280 16.81 1.48 -10.38
C ASP A 280 15.80 1.26 -9.24
N VAL A 281 14.54 1.56 -9.52
CA VAL A 281 13.41 1.48 -8.59
C VAL A 281 12.14 1.04 -9.32
N ASP A 282 11.19 0.49 -8.57
CA ASP A 282 9.81 0.34 -9.02
C ASP A 282 8.98 1.53 -8.50
N ILE A 283 8.10 2.07 -9.34
CA ILE A 283 7.36 3.31 -9.06
C ILE A 283 5.87 2.98 -8.93
N MET A 284 5.32 3.19 -7.73
CA MET A 284 3.88 3.16 -7.51
C MET A 284 3.31 4.55 -7.76
N VAL A 285 2.53 4.70 -8.82
CA VAL A 285 1.87 5.97 -9.16
C VAL A 285 0.54 6.07 -8.42
N GLU A 286 0.39 7.14 -7.64
CA GLU A 286 -0.78 7.37 -6.79
C GLU A 286 -1.74 8.44 -7.35
N ALA A 287 -2.08 8.33 -8.62
CA ALA A 287 -3.01 9.25 -9.29
C ALA A 287 -4.48 8.77 -9.21
N LYS A 288 -5.46 9.68 -9.37
CA LYS A 288 -6.88 9.29 -9.34
C LYS A 288 -7.32 8.49 -10.55
N ALA A 289 -6.71 8.70 -11.72
CA ALA A 289 -7.00 7.98 -12.96
C ALA A 289 -6.36 6.58 -13.04
N LYS A 290 -5.66 6.14 -11.98
CA LYS A 290 -5.19 4.75 -11.82
C LYS A 290 -4.31 4.29 -12.98
N GLU A 291 -4.64 3.15 -13.60
CA GLU A 291 -3.88 2.59 -14.71
C GLU A 291 -3.82 3.55 -15.91
N LEU A 292 -4.86 4.36 -16.13
CA LEU A 292 -4.90 5.34 -17.22
C LEU A 292 -3.80 6.40 -17.07
N SER A 293 -3.33 6.65 -15.83
CA SER A 293 -2.25 7.59 -15.57
C SER A 293 -0.86 7.04 -15.91
N ILE A 294 -0.71 5.72 -16.03
CA ILE A 294 0.59 5.10 -16.31
C ILE A 294 0.68 4.51 -17.72
N LEU A 295 -0.45 4.15 -18.34
CA LEU A 295 -0.48 3.59 -19.70
C LEU A 295 0.31 4.39 -20.74
N PRO A 296 0.30 5.75 -20.75
CA PRO A 296 1.08 6.52 -21.71
C PRO A 296 2.61 6.37 -21.57
N PHE A 297 3.08 5.82 -20.45
CA PHE A 297 4.49 5.67 -20.11
C PHE A 297 4.96 4.20 -20.13
N ILE A 298 4.12 3.29 -20.63
CA ILE A 298 4.43 1.86 -20.72
C ILE A 298 4.61 1.50 -22.19
N ASP A 299 5.78 0.95 -22.53
CA ASP A 299 6.16 0.51 -23.88
C ASP A 299 5.62 -0.88 -24.23
#